data_AF-A0A2S7WXN9-F1
#
_entry.id   AF-A0A2S7WXN9-F1
#
_cell.length_a   1.000
_cell.length_b   1.000
_cell.length_c   1.000
_cell.angle_alpha   90.00
_cell.angle_beta   90.00
_cell.angle_gamma   90.00
#
_symmetry.space_group_name_H-M   'P 1'
#
loop_
_entity.id
_entity.type
_entity.pdbx_description
1 polymer ?
#
loop_
_entity_poly.entity_id
_entity_poly.type
_entity_poly.pdbx_seq_one_letter_code
_entity_poly.pdbx_strand_id
1 'polypeptide(L)'
;MKANRIILVLFIFYIQSLNAQVEKIHFENGNIKEIGEYDSTGKAIGEWKHYHENGQLESIGKYENGEAIGEWKFYYKNGQLERVGKFENKIATGKWTFYFDNGKLKSIGNLENGQVVGEWKFYYKNGQLKMIGKYANVKPAGEWKFYHENGQLSSIGKMENGIVIGDWKHYYENGQLEKIENLKNGKLMYISSYFDVNGTALNQETLQNGNGFVNEYYQGLLINKIEYINGEMKEDTFSILPFWDNAYYLNSFAWGVYEKTNSTTTELNNAIIWVKRAIKLNKDSYNTDTYAALLYKTGFYTLALEMAEESLVLGKKEKLDITATEKLIEKIKEKQDAGSSLSFIGMEYIDAFMLQPKIEEFNGGKRDPDFLYDLSINAIRVNKKDASDYVKAYYKTQKNLMTAKTIDLMYQYIENPLSDEFIFLQKNEVEAEKLYQENSISDKLDLVVLEYAITVNKENQPKTITTQNMVLAVEKTILKFRPQKAFELKNRFGMQISTDTNDHALFEKYTLAYLDKNYKNQSMGFLNDTAWRFFEHSINIESLEKALKWAIESVSKSSNFHNNDTVANLYYKLGDKNNARIYAEIAIKLGKVTGKNTTTTELLFQKLK
;
A
#
# COMPACT_ATOMS: atom_id res chain seq x y z
N MET A 1 -43.71 -56.41 -102.76
CA MET A 1 -43.16 -55.08 -102.39
C MET A 1 -44.15 -54.47 -101.40
N LYS A 2 -44.06 -54.72 -100.07
CA LYS A 2 -43.28 -53.97 -99.05
C LYS A 2 -43.32 -52.45 -99.31
N ALA A 3 -44.20 -51.72 -98.58
CA ALA A 3 -43.94 -50.96 -97.34
C ALA A 3 -43.39 -49.53 -97.67
N ASN A 4 -43.76 -48.37 -97.11
CA ASN A 4 -44.36 -47.86 -95.86
C ASN A 4 -45.10 -46.54 -96.22
N ARG A 5 -46.30 -46.20 -95.74
CA ARG A 5 -46.71 -45.71 -94.40
C ARG A 5 -45.92 -44.52 -93.82
N ILE A 6 -46.58 -43.36 -93.93
CA ILE A 6 -46.58 -42.13 -93.13
C ILE A 6 -45.95 -42.29 -91.72
N ILE A 7 -45.01 -41.41 -91.37
CA ILE A 7 -44.68 -41.08 -89.98
C ILE A 7 -44.74 -39.57 -89.79
N LEU A 8 -45.72 -39.18 -88.96
CA LEU A 8 -45.96 -37.89 -88.37
C LEU A 8 -44.85 -37.63 -87.32
N VAL A 9 -44.08 -36.55 -87.47
CA VAL A 9 -43.11 -36.12 -86.45
C VAL A 9 -43.86 -35.28 -85.41
N LEU A 10 -44.21 -35.92 -84.29
CA LEU A 10 -44.73 -35.26 -83.09
C LEU A 10 -43.55 -34.75 -82.24
N PHE A 11 -43.36 -33.43 -82.19
CA PHE A 11 -42.54 -32.77 -81.18
C PHE A 11 -43.31 -32.79 -79.85
N ILE A 12 -42.92 -33.67 -78.93
CA ILE A 12 -43.35 -33.60 -77.52
C ILE A 12 -42.25 -32.90 -76.75
N PHE A 13 -42.55 -31.70 -76.26
CA PHE A 13 -41.74 -31.00 -75.25
C PHE A 13 -41.74 -31.83 -73.96
N TYR A 14 -40.58 -32.38 -73.60
CA TYR A 14 -40.34 -33.01 -72.31
C TYR A 14 -39.96 -31.90 -71.32
N ILE A 15 -40.93 -31.34 -70.60
CA ILE A 15 -40.64 -30.53 -69.41
C ILE A 15 -40.16 -31.52 -68.34
N GLN A 16 -38.84 -31.65 -68.18
CA GLN A 16 -38.30 -32.27 -66.97
C GLN A 16 -38.68 -31.37 -65.80
N SER A 17 -39.50 -31.88 -64.88
CA SER A 17 -39.61 -31.32 -63.55
C SER A 17 -38.22 -31.36 -62.91
N LEU A 18 -37.64 -30.18 -62.68
CA LEU A 18 -36.45 -29.98 -61.87
C LEU A 18 -36.75 -30.43 -60.43
N ASN A 19 -36.55 -31.70 -60.15
CA ASN A 19 -36.67 -32.22 -58.80
C ASN A 19 -35.31 -32.04 -58.10
N ALA A 20 -35.33 -31.32 -56.97
CA ALA A 20 -34.19 -31.26 -56.06
C ALA A 20 -33.82 -32.69 -55.64
N GLN A 21 -32.53 -33.05 -55.74
CA GLN A 21 -32.02 -34.35 -55.34
C GLN A 21 -31.45 -34.25 -53.93
N VAL A 22 -31.96 -35.08 -53.02
CA VAL A 22 -31.41 -35.22 -51.66
C VAL A 22 -30.07 -35.94 -51.75
N GLU A 23 -29.00 -35.30 -51.31
CA GLU A 23 -27.66 -35.88 -51.23
C GLU A 23 -27.33 -36.27 -49.78
N LYS A 24 -26.60 -37.39 -49.64
CA LYS A 24 -26.08 -37.89 -48.35
C LYS A 24 -24.60 -38.18 -48.49
N ILE A 25 -23.78 -37.45 -47.76
CA ILE A 25 -22.33 -37.66 -47.68
C ILE A 25 -22.06 -38.41 -46.38
N HIS A 26 -21.15 -39.39 -46.40
CA HIS A 26 -20.83 -40.24 -45.26
C HIS A 26 -19.38 -40.02 -44.80
N PHE A 27 -19.13 -40.24 -43.51
CA PHE A 27 -17.79 -40.39 -42.96
C PHE A 27 -17.16 -41.72 -43.40
N GLU A 28 -15.86 -41.88 -43.17
CA GLU A 28 -15.14 -43.13 -43.43
C GLU A 28 -15.71 -44.32 -42.64
N ASN A 29 -16.28 -44.07 -41.46
CA ASN A 29 -16.91 -45.08 -40.62
C ASN A 29 -18.34 -45.48 -41.09
N GLY A 30 -18.82 -44.90 -42.20
CA GLY A 30 -20.13 -45.19 -42.78
C GLY A 30 -21.30 -44.41 -42.16
N ASN A 31 -21.10 -43.62 -41.11
CA ASN A 31 -22.14 -42.72 -40.58
C ASN A 31 -22.38 -41.56 -41.55
N ILE A 32 -23.61 -41.06 -41.62
CA ILE A 32 -23.92 -39.85 -42.39
C ILE A 32 -23.13 -38.68 -41.79
N LYS A 33 -22.42 -37.94 -42.64
CA LYS A 33 -21.72 -36.70 -42.32
C LYS A 33 -22.61 -35.49 -42.55
N GLU A 34 -23.31 -35.46 -43.69
CA GLU A 34 -24.23 -34.37 -44.02
C GLU A 34 -25.31 -34.83 -45.00
N ILE A 35 -26.48 -34.19 -44.90
CA ILE A 35 -27.64 -34.44 -45.75
C ILE A 35 -28.38 -33.13 -46.04
N GLY A 36 -28.75 -32.95 -47.31
CA GLY A 36 -29.51 -31.80 -47.77
C GLY A 36 -29.81 -31.88 -49.27
N GLU A 37 -30.31 -30.78 -49.83
CA GLU A 37 -30.69 -30.68 -51.24
C GLU A 37 -29.81 -29.65 -51.97
N TYR A 38 -29.47 -29.94 -53.22
CA TYR A 38 -28.85 -28.98 -54.14
C TYR A 38 -29.84 -28.58 -55.24
N ASP A 39 -29.77 -27.32 -55.66
CA ASP A 39 -30.46 -26.85 -56.87
C ASP A 39 -29.76 -27.37 -58.15
N SER A 40 -30.36 -27.10 -59.30
CA SER A 40 -29.83 -27.53 -60.60
C SER A 40 -28.50 -26.89 -61.00
N THR A 41 -28.04 -25.88 -60.25
CA THR A 41 -26.74 -25.23 -60.43
C THR A 41 -25.69 -25.76 -59.45
N GLY A 42 -26.05 -26.73 -58.60
CA GLY A 42 -25.18 -27.30 -57.58
C GLY A 42 -25.06 -26.46 -56.31
N LYS A 43 -26.00 -25.53 -56.06
CA LYS A 43 -26.02 -24.72 -54.83
C LYS A 43 -26.95 -25.33 -53.79
N ALA A 44 -26.51 -25.36 -52.54
CA ALA A 44 -27.30 -25.88 -51.43
C ALA A 44 -28.60 -25.08 -51.25
N ILE A 45 -29.72 -25.79 -51.07
CA ILE A 45 -31.05 -25.24 -50.82
C ILE A 45 -31.77 -26.03 -49.71
N GLY A 46 -32.76 -25.41 -49.09
CA GLY A 46 -33.63 -26.09 -48.13
C GLY A 46 -32.96 -26.36 -46.78
N GLU A 47 -33.47 -27.33 -46.03
CA GLU A 47 -32.93 -27.73 -44.73
C GLU A 47 -31.70 -28.63 -44.91
N TRP A 48 -30.63 -28.30 -44.20
CA TRP A 48 -29.39 -29.07 -44.16
C TRP A 48 -29.10 -29.55 -42.75
N LYS A 49 -28.63 -30.80 -42.63
CA LYS A 49 -28.19 -31.41 -41.37
C LYS A 49 -26.78 -31.93 -41.52
N HIS A 50 -25.92 -31.56 -40.58
CA HIS A 50 -24.57 -32.10 -40.43
C HIS A 50 -24.52 -32.93 -39.15
N TYR A 51 -23.71 -33.98 -39.12
CA TYR A 51 -23.60 -34.91 -38.00
C TYR A 51 -22.15 -35.07 -37.57
N HIS A 52 -21.95 -35.31 -36.28
CA HIS A 52 -20.68 -35.75 -35.72
C HIS A 52 -20.35 -37.18 -36.16
N GLU A 53 -19.08 -37.57 -36.09
CA GLU A 53 -18.64 -38.94 -36.41
C GLU A 53 -19.35 -40.03 -35.59
N ASN A 54 -19.85 -39.70 -34.39
CA ASN A 54 -20.62 -40.61 -33.54
C ASN A 54 -22.10 -40.74 -33.94
N GLY A 55 -22.51 -40.11 -35.05
CA GLY A 55 -23.86 -40.15 -35.61
C GLY A 55 -24.84 -39.17 -34.96
N GLN A 56 -24.44 -38.39 -33.96
CA GLN A 56 -25.28 -37.35 -33.38
C GLN A 56 -25.32 -36.10 -34.25
N LEU A 57 -26.44 -35.38 -34.24
CA LEU A 57 -26.59 -34.13 -35.00
C LEU A 57 -25.53 -33.12 -34.53
N GLU A 58 -24.80 -32.52 -35.47
CA GLU A 58 -23.82 -31.47 -35.24
C GLU A 58 -24.43 -30.10 -35.50
N SER A 59 -25.15 -29.94 -36.60
CA SER A 59 -25.84 -28.70 -36.91
C SER A 59 -27.03 -28.90 -37.83
N ILE A 60 -27.98 -27.96 -37.77
CA ILE A 60 -29.16 -27.90 -38.62
C ILE A 60 -29.52 -26.45 -38.92
N GLY A 61 -29.86 -26.18 -40.17
CA GLY A 61 -30.30 -24.87 -40.61
C GLY A 61 -30.77 -24.89 -42.06
N LYS A 62 -30.96 -23.71 -42.64
CA LYS A 62 -31.44 -23.58 -44.01
C LYS A 62 -30.38 -22.93 -44.90
N TYR A 63 -30.33 -23.38 -46.14
CA TYR A 63 -29.61 -22.72 -47.23
C TYR A 63 -30.60 -22.16 -48.26
N GLU A 64 -30.23 -21.02 -48.83
CA GLU A 64 -30.87 -20.43 -50.01
C GLU A 64 -29.77 -19.97 -50.96
N ASN A 65 -29.78 -20.47 -52.20
CA ASN A 65 -28.76 -20.18 -53.22
C ASN A 65 -27.32 -20.43 -52.74
N GLY A 66 -27.10 -21.47 -51.93
CA GLY A 66 -25.80 -21.83 -51.37
C GLY A 66 -25.36 -20.97 -50.18
N GLU A 67 -26.24 -20.12 -49.65
CA GLU A 67 -25.96 -19.25 -48.51
C GLU A 67 -26.77 -19.68 -47.28
N ALA A 68 -26.11 -19.76 -46.12
CA ALA A 68 -26.81 -20.06 -44.86
C ALA A 68 -27.77 -18.91 -44.51
N ILE A 69 -29.03 -19.24 -44.27
CA ILE A 69 -30.09 -18.30 -43.92
C ILE A 69 -30.92 -18.78 -42.73
N GLY A 70 -31.57 -17.83 -42.06
CA GLY A 70 -32.53 -18.12 -40.99
C GLY A 70 -31.87 -18.67 -39.73
N GLU A 71 -32.65 -19.36 -38.91
CA GLU A 71 -32.17 -19.95 -37.65
C GLU A 71 -31.29 -21.17 -37.92
N TRP A 72 -30.14 -21.18 -37.26
CA TRP A 72 -29.18 -22.28 -37.26
C TRP A 72 -28.95 -22.76 -35.83
N LYS A 73 -28.96 -24.08 -35.64
CA LYS A 73 -28.66 -24.74 -34.35
C LYS A 73 -27.43 -25.61 -34.52
N PHE A 74 -26.58 -25.59 -33.52
CA PHE A 74 -25.36 -26.39 -33.43
C PHE A 74 -25.39 -27.15 -32.11
N TYR A 75 -24.85 -28.36 -32.09
CA TYR A 75 -24.93 -29.29 -30.97
C TYR A 75 -23.56 -29.89 -30.66
N TYR A 76 -23.31 -30.16 -29.39
CA TYR A 76 -22.15 -30.90 -28.91
C TYR A 76 -22.22 -32.39 -29.31
N LYS A 77 -21.08 -33.08 -29.23
CA LYS A 77 -20.96 -34.54 -29.40
C LYS A 77 -21.77 -35.39 -28.41
N ASN A 78 -22.39 -34.77 -27.40
CA ASN A 78 -23.30 -35.44 -26.47
C ASN A 78 -24.79 -35.17 -26.78
N GLY A 79 -25.08 -34.44 -27.87
CA GLY A 79 -26.41 -34.14 -28.37
C GLY A 79 -27.05 -32.91 -27.73
N GLN A 80 -26.39 -32.26 -26.77
CA GLN A 80 -26.87 -31.02 -26.17
C GLN A 80 -26.67 -29.86 -27.13
N LEU A 81 -27.63 -28.93 -27.14
CA LEU A 81 -27.54 -27.72 -27.94
C LEU A 81 -26.31 -26.92 -27.48
N GLU A 82 -25.42 -26.56 -28.41
CA GLU A 82 -24.22 -25.77 -28.17
C GLU A 82 -24.51 -24.28 -28.40
N ARG A 83 -25.13 -23.95 -29.54
CA ARG A 83 -25.47 -22.57 -29.88
C ARG A 83 -26.60 -22.49 -30.89
N VAL A 84 -27.34 -21.39 -30.85
CA VAL A 84 -28.41 -21.07 -31.79
C VAL A 84 -28.38 -19.59 -32.12
N GLY A 85 -28.61 -19.26 -33.39
CA GLY A 85 -28.67 -17.88 -33.86
C GLY A 85 -29.14 -17.79 -35.30
N LYS A 86 -29.16 -16.58 -35.85
CA LYS A 86 -29.64 -16.32 -37.21
C LYS A 86 -28.48 -15.98 -38.15
N PHE A 87 -28.56 -16.45 -39.38
CA PHE A 87 -27.76 -15.95 -40.50
C PHE A 87 -28.63 -15.18 -41.49
N GLU A 88 -28.09 -14.07 -41.99
CA GLU A 88 -28.62 -13.32 -43.13
C GLU A 88 -27.46 -13.07 -44.10
N ASN A 89 -27.60 -13.48 -45.36
CA ASN A 89 -26.56 -13.34 -46.41
C ASN A 89 -25.18 -13.87 -45.96
N LYS A 90 -25.12 -15.08 -45.39
CA LYS A 90 -23.92 -15.73 -44.81
C LYS A 90 -23.35 -15.07 -43.55
N ILE A 91 -23.97 -14.01 -43.04
CA ILE A 91 -23.44 -13.25 -41.91
C ILE A 91 -24.31 -13.50 -40.67
N ALA A 92 -23.65 -13.85 -39.56
CA ALA A 92 -24.32 -14.03 -38.28
C ALA A 92 -24.93 -12.71 -37.81
N THR A 93 -26.23 -12.72 -37.50
CA THR A 93 -26.99 -11.52 -37.14
C THR A 93 -28.04 -11.81 -36.07
N GLY A 94 -28.51 -10.76 -35.42
CA GLY A 94 -29.54 -10.82 -34.39
C GLY A 94 -29.05 -11.54 -33.13
N LYS A 95 -30.00 -12.12 -32.39
CA LYS A 95 -29.74 -12.75 -31.10
C LYS A 95 -29.05 -14.10 -31.26
N TRP A 96 -27.91 -14.25 -30.61
CA TRP A 96 -27.17 -15.50 -30.49
C TRP A 96 -27.16 -15.98 -29.05
N THR A 97 -27.40 -17.27 -28.88
CA THR A 97 -27.47 -17.94 -27.58
C THR A 97 -26.51 -19.12 -27.59
N PHE A 98 -25.63 -19.21 -26.61
CA PHE A 98 -24.64 -20.27 -26.44
C PHE A 98 -24.91 -20.98 -25.13
N TYR A 99 -24.68 -22.29 -25.12
CA TYR A 99 -24.91 -23.17 -23.98
C TYR A 99 -23.62 -23.90 -23.62
N PHE A 100 -23.55 -24.43 -22.41
CA PHE A 100 -22.54 -25.38 -21.98
C PHE A 100 -22.91 -26.79 -22.40
N ASP A 101 -21.94 -27.70 -22.33
CA ASP A 101 -22.09 -29.14 -22.56
C ASP A 101 -23.12 -29.81 -21.63
N ASN A 102 -23.42 -29.19 -20.48
CA ASN A 102 -24.47 -29.60 -19.55
C ASN A 102 -25.87 -29.02 -19.87
N GLY A 103 -26.03 -28.33 -21.00
CA GLY A 103 -27.29 -27.74 -21.45
C GLY A 103 -27.66 -26.40 -20.80
N LYS A 104 -26.89 -25.90 -19.81
CA LYS A 104 -27.14 -24.59 -19.20
C LYS A 104 -26.65 -23.46 -20.09
N LEU A 105 -27.29 -22.29 -19.96
CA LEU A 105 -26.91 -21.09 -20.71
C LEU A 105 -25.46 -20.70 -20.39
N LYS A 106 -24.67 -20.40 -21.43
CA LYS A 106 -23.27 -19.99 -21.34
C LYS A 106 -23.10 -18.51 -21.65
N SER A 107 -23.72 -18.05 -22.74
CA SER A 107 -23.76 -16.63 -23.08
C SER A 107 -24.91 -16.29 -24.02
N ILE A 108 -25.31 -15.03 -24.03
CA ILE A 108 -26.36 -14.53 -24.91
C ILE A 108 -26.13 -13.07 -25.22
N GLY A 109 -26.36 -12.68 -26.47
CA GLY A 109 -26.19 -11.31 -26.93
C GLY A 109 -26.57 -11.16 -28.40
N ASN A 110 -26.32 -9.98 -28.96
CA ASN A 110 -26.63 -9.71 -30.36
C ASN A 110 -25.35 -9.62 -31.19
N LEU A 111 -25.44 -10.11 -32.43
CA LEU A 111 -24.48 -9.91 -33.49
C LEU A 111 -25.07 -8.99 -34.56
N GLU A 112 -24.28 -8.08 -35.07
CA GLU A 112 -24.59 -7.27 -36.25
C GLU A 112 -23.39 -7.35 -37.19
N ASN A 113 -23.64 -7.72 -38.45
CA ASN A 113 -22.58 -7.97 -39.43
C ASN A 113 -21.49 -8.95 -38.94
N GLY A 114 -21.88 -9.97 -38.17
CA GLY A 114 -20.97 -10.96 -37.59
C GLY A 114 -20.16 -10.46 -36.37
N GLN A 115 -20.38 -9.23 -35.92
CA GLN A 115 -19.66 -8.60 -34.81
C GLN A 115 -20.56 -8.44 -33.59
N VAL A 116 -19.95 -8.53 -32.39
CA VAL A 116 -20.67 -8.35 -31.12
C VAL A 116 -21.16 -6.92 -30.94
N VAL A 117 -22.45 -6.76 -30.67
CA VAL A 117 -23.08 -5.46 -30.41
C VAL A 117 -24.07 -5.51 -29.25
N GLY A 118 -24.24 -4.38 -28.57
CA GLY A 118 -25.22 -4.23 -27.52
C GLY A 118 -24.88 -5.02 -26.26
N GLU A 119 -25.90 -5.33 -25.45
CA GLU A 119 -25.74 -6.02 -24.18
C GLU A 119 -25.43 -7.51 -24.40
N TRP A 120 -24.39 -7.98 -23.70
CA TRP A 120 -24.00 -9.38 -23.63
C TRP A 120 -24.03 -9.86 -22.19
N LYS A 121 -24.55 -11.07 -21.99
CA LYS A 121 -24.57 -11.76 -20.69
C LYS A 121 -23.80 -13.07 -20.81
N PHE A 122 -23.01 -13.37 -19.81
CA PHE A 122 -22.23 -14.60 -19.69
C PHE A 122 -22.55 -15.24 -18.34
N TYR A 123 -22.54 -16.57 -18.28
CA TYR A 123 -22.99 -17.33 -17.13
C TYR A 123 -21.94 -18.35 -16.70
N TYR A 124 -21.96 -18.72 -15.42
CA TYR A 124 -21.21 -19.85 -14.88
C TYR A 124 -21.87 -21.18 -15.24
N LYS A 125 -21.12 -22.29 -15.14
CA LYS A 125 -21.67 -23.65 -15.36
C LYS A 125 -22.79 -24.01 -14.38
N ASN A 126 -22.87 -23.34 -13.23
CA ASN A 126 -23.96 -23.52 -12.27
C ASN A 126 -25.28 -22.83 -12.72
N GLY A 127 -25.23 -21.94 -13.72
CA GLY A 127 -26.36 -21.19 -14.26
C GLY A 127 -26.47 -19.74 -13.76
N GLN A 128 -25.66 -19.34 -12.79
CA GLN A 128 -25.62 -17.96 -12.28
C GLN A 128 -24.98 -17.02 -13.30
N LEU A 129 -25.44 -15.77 -13.32
CA LEU A 129 -24.85 -14.72 -14.17
C LEU A 129 -23.39 -14.50 -13.72
N LYS A 130 -22.45 -14.51 -14.65
CA LYS A 130 -21.02 -14.29 -14.44
C LYS A 130 -20.62 -12.85 -14.72
N MET A 131 -21.07 -12.33 -15.85
CA MET A 131 -20.83 -10.93 -16.21
C MET A 131 -21.85 -10.43 -17.23
N ILE A 132 -22.06 -9.12 -17.21
CA ILE A 132 -22.94 -8.41 -18.14
C ILE A 132 -22.32 -7.05 -18.47
N GLY A 133 -22.40 -6.68 -19.73
CA GLY A 133 -21.92 -5.39 -20.21
C GLY A 133 -22.30 -5.17 -21.66
N LYS A 134 -21.96 -4.00 -22.19
CA LYS A 134 -22.26 -3.65 -23.59
C LYS A 134 -21.01 -3.69 -24.45
N TYR A 135 -21.20 -4.05 -25.71
CA TYR A 135 -20.22 -3.88 -26.78
C TYR A 135 -20.68 -2.78 -27.73
N ALA A 136 -19.76 -1.87 -28.05
CA ALA A 136 -19.92 -0.84 -29.09
C ALA A 136 -18.66 -0.87 -29.96
N ASN A 137 -18.83 -0.89 -31.29
CA ASN A 137 -17.70 -1.03 -32.23
C ASN A 137 -16.78 -2.22 -31.90
N VAL A 138 -17.37 -3.37 -31.58
CA VAL A 138 -16.67 -4.62 -31.23
C VAL A 138 -15.88 -4.55 -29.91
N LYS A 139 -15.92 -3.42 -29.19
CA LYS A 139 -15.18 -3.21 -27.94
C LYS A 139 -16.12 -3.09 -26.74
N PRO A 140 -15.72 -3.57 -25.54
CA PRO A 140 -16.45 -3.32 -24.31
C PRO A 140 -16.66 -1.82 -24.08
N ALA A 141 -17.89 -1.43 -23.76
CA ALA A 141 -18.29 -0.05 -23.55
C ALA A 141 -19.36 0.09 -22.47
N GLY A 142 -19.36 1.22 -21.77
CA GLY A 142 -20.33 1.54 -20.73
C GLY A 142 -20.07 0.76 -19.44
N GLU A 143 -21.12 0.58 -18.65
CA GLU A 143 -21.05 -0.13 -17.38
C GLU A 143 -20.91 -1.64 -17.59
N TRP A 144 -19.96 -2.24 -16.88
CA TRP A 144 -19.75 -3.68 -16.79
C TRP A 144 -19.95 -4.13 -15.35
N LYS A 145 -20.65 -5.25 -15.19
CA LYS A 145 -20.86 -5.91 -13.90
C LYS A 145 -20.35 -7.33 -13.97
N PHE A 146 -19.64 -7.73 -12.93
CA PHE A 146 -19.15 -9.08 -12.71
C PHE A 146 -19.76 -9.61 -11.43
N TYR A 147 -20.02 -10.91 -11.37
CA TYR A 147 -20.67 -11.55 -10.24
C TYR A 147 -19.84 -12.75 -9.79
N HIS A 148 -19.90 -13.07 -8.50
CA HIS A 148 -19.36 -14.28 -7.91
C HIS A 148 -20.20 -15.50 -8.32
N GLU A 149 -19.66 -16.72 -8.13
CA GLU A 149 -20.41 -17.95 -8.46
C GLU A 149 -21.69 -18.12 -7.63
N ASN A 150 -21.77 -17.49 -6.46
CA ASN A 150 -22.96 -17.46 -5.61
C ASN A 150 -24.04 -16.48 -6.10
N GLY A 151 -23.80 -15.74 -7.18
CA GLY A 151 -24.72 -14.78 -7.80
C GLY A 151 -24.64 -13.35 -7.25
N GLN A 152 -23.81 -13.09 -6.23
CA GLN A 152 -23.61 -11.75 -5.70
C GLN A 152 -22.69 -10.92 -6.58
N LEU A 153 -22.84 -9.59 -6.57
CA LEU A 153 -21.99 -8.68 -7.34
C LEU A 153 -20.55 -8.80 -6.84
N SER A 154 -19.60 -9.01 -7.77
CA SER A 154 -18.17 -9.12 -7.50
C SER A 154 -17.46 -7.81 -7.83
N SER A 155 -17.77 -7.21 -8.97
CA SER A 155 -17.26 -5.88 -9.30
C SER A 155 -18.13 -5.15 -10.32
N ILE A 156 -17.99 -3.83 -10.34
CA ILE A 156 -18.69 -2.94 -11.25
C ILE A 156 -17.83 -1.74 -11.59
N GLY A 157 -17.84 -1.34 -12.86
CA GLY A 157 -17.19 -0.11 -13.30
C GLY A 157 -17.51 0.21 -14.75
N LYS A 158 -16.84 1.21 -15.30
CA LYS A 158 -17.06 1.66 -16.68
C LYS A 158 -15.88 1.32 -17.56
N MET A 159 -16.18 0.95 -18.80
CA MET A 159 -15.21 0.75 -19.87
C MET A 159 -15.51 1.70 -21.02
N GLU A 160 -14.46 2.23 -21.64
CA GLU A 160 -14.54 2.99 -22.89
C GLU A 160 -13.54 2.40 -23.88
N ASN A 161 -14.04 1.96 -25.05
CA ASN A 161 -13.23 1.30 -26.07
C ASN A 161 -12.37 0.14 -25.53
N GLY A 162 -12.92 -0.64 -24.60
CA GLY A 162 -12.24 -1.76 -23.96
C GLY A 162 -11.30 -1.40 -22.81
N ILE A 163 -11.18 -0.11 -22.46
CA ILE A 163 -10.29 0.38 -21.42
C ILE A 163 -11.11 0.78 -20.20
N VAL A 164 -10.74 0.29 -19.01
CA VAL A 164 -11.40 0.66 -17.76
C VAL A 164 -11.14 2.12 -17.39
N ILE A 165 -12.19 2.82 -16.94
CA ILE A 165 -12.16 4.24 -16.59
C ILE A 165 -13.03 4.56 -15.37
N GLY A 166 -12.60 5.56 -14.61
CA GLY A 166 -13.30 6.06 -13.43
C GLY A 166 -13.25 5.07 -12.26
N ASP A 167 -14.28 5.10 -11.44
CA ASP A 167 -14.35 4.24 -10.26
C ASP A 167 -14.70 2.80 -10.65
N TRP A 168 -13.88 1.87 -10.18
CA TRP A 168 -14.09 0.44 -10.23
C TRP A 168 -14.27 -0.08 -8.81
N LYS A 169 -15.43 -0.65 -8.53
CA LYS A 169 -15.80 -1.13 -7.19
C LYS A 169 -15.69 -2.64 -7.13
N HIS A 170 -15.11 -3.15 -6.06
CA HIS A 170 -14.98 -4.57 -5.76
C HIS A 170 -15.79 -4.93 -4.52
N TYR A 171 -16.35 -6.12 -4.48
CA TYR A 171 -17.17 -6.61 -3.38
C TYR A 171 -16.79 -8.04 -3.02
N TYR A 172 -16.87 -8.36 -1.73
CA TYR A 172 -16.73 -9.71 -1.22
C TYR A 172 -17.91 -10.61 -1.60
N GLU A 173 -17.75 -11.93 -1.43
CA GLU A 173 -18.81 -12.92 -1.68
C GLU A 173 -20.04 -12.76 -0.77
N ASN A 174 -19.95 -11.99 0.32
CA ASN A 174 -21.08 -11.62 1.17
C ASN A 174 -21.76 -10.30 0.77
N GLY A 175 -21.25 -9.64 -0.28
CA GLY A 175 -21.81 -8.41 -0.85
C GLY A 175 -21.28 -7.13 -0.22
N GLN A 176 -20.41 -7.25 0.80
CA GLN A 176 -19.75 -6.12 1.42
C GLN A 176 -18.77 -5.48 0.42
N LEU A 177 -18.73 -4.14 0.39
CA LEU A 177 -17.78 -3.40 -0.43
C LEU A 177 -16.36 -3.67 0.07
N GLU A 178 -15.50 -4.16 -0.81
CA GLU A 178 -14.09 -4.42 -0.52
C GLU A 178 -13.27 -3.15 -0.78
N LYS A 179 -13.26 -2.64 -2.02
CA LYS A 179 -12.48 -1.45 -2.36
C LYS A 179 -13.04 -0.69 -3.55
N ILE A 180 -12.64 0.58 -3.65
CA ILE A 180 -12.92 1.44 -4.80
C ILE A 180 -11.61 1.93 -5.39
N GLU A 181 -11.30 1.46 -6.59
CA GLU A 181 -10.14 1.87 -7.38
C GLU A 181 -10.55 2.97 -8.35
N ASN A 182 -9.75 4.03 -8.46
CA ASN A 182 -9.95 5.06 -9.49
C ASN A 182 -8.96 4.86 -10.63
N LEU A 183 -9.46 4.62 -11.83
CA LEU A 183 -8.65 4.33 -13.01
C LEU A 183 -8.76 5.40 -14.09
N LYS A 184 -7.63 5.72 -14.72
CA LYS A 184 -7.56 6.61 -15.88
C LYS A 184 -6.81 5.90 -17.00
N ASN A 185 -7.48 5.69 -18.13
CA ASN A 185 -6.93 4.99 -19.29
C ASN A 185 -6.33 3.62 -18.93
N GLY A 186 -7.01 2.85 -18.06
CA GLY A 186 -6.54 1.54 -17.62
C GLY A 186 -5.48 1.55 -16.52
N LYS A 187 -5.02 2.73 -16.08
CA LYS A 187 -3.98 2.88 -15.06
C LYS A 187 -4.58 3.26 -13.71
N LEU A 188 -4.12 2.65 -12.64
CA LEU A 188 -4.60 2.92 -11.28
C LEU A 188 -4.07 4.27 -10.80
N MET A 189 -4.94 5.19 -10.40
CA MET A 189 -4.55 6.54 -9.98
C MET A 189 -4.51 6.70 -8.47
N TYR A 190 -5.52 6.16 -7.77
CA TYR A 190 -5.63 6.13 -6.31
C TYR A 190 -6.71 5.13 -5.87
N ILE A 191 -6.70 4.75 -4.60
CA ILE A 191 -7.76 3.95 -3.96
C ILE A 191 -8.58 4.87 -3.06
N SER A 192 -9.88 4.98 -3.32
CA SER A 192 -10.76 5.89 -2.57
C SER A 192 -11.13 5.34 -1.20
N SER A 193 -11.28 4.02 -1.10
CA SER A 193 -11.65 3.32 0.14
C SER A 193 -11.29 1.85 0.04
N TYR A 194 -10.95 1.22 1.18
CA TYR A 194 -10.69 -0.21 1.31
C TYR A 194 -11.27 -0.68 2.65
N PHE A 195 -11.98 -1.80 2.66
CA PHE A 195 -12.61 -2.41 3.82
C PHE A 195 -12.35 -3.92 3.88
N ASP A 196 -12.46 -4.50 5.09
CA ASP A 196 -12.49 -5.95 5.28
C ASP A 196 -13.89 -6.55 5.02
N VAL A 197 -14.00 -7.86 5.16
CA VAL A 197 -15.25 -8.63 4.95
C VAL A 197 -16.39 -8.21 5.89
N ASN A 198 -16.08 -7.55 7.01
CA ASN A 198 -17.05 -7.05 8.00
C ASN A 198 -17.38 -5.56 7.78
N GLY A 199 -16.73 -4.89 6.84
CA GLY A 199 -16.89 -3.47 6.56
C GLY A 199 -16.01 -2.54 7.39
N THR A 200 -15.02 -3.08 8.12
CA THR A 200 -14.02 -2.30 8.84
C THR A 200 -13.07 -1.67 7.83
N ALA A 201 -12.80 -0.36 7.95
CA ALA A 201 -11.86 0.32 7.05
C ALA A 201 -10.43 -0.23 7.22
N LEU A 202 -9.78 -0.52 6.11
CA LEU A 202 -8.40 -0.98 6.01
C LEU A 202 -7.51 0.15 5.48
N ASN A 203 -6.23 0.15 5.87
CA ASN A 203 -5.28 1.13 5.38
C ASN A 203 -4.89 0.84 3.93
N GLN A 204 -5.30 1.70 3.01
CA GLN A 204 -5.00 1.58 1.58
C GLN A 204 -3.60 2.06 1.15
N GLU A 205 -2.80 2.61 2.07
CA GLU A 205 -1.55 3.34 1.81
C GLU A 205 -1.72 4.59 0.92
N THR A 206 -0.63 5.33 0.72
CA THR A 206 -0.64 6.51 -0.14
C THR A 206 -0.32 6.13 -1.59
N LEU A 207 -1.36 6.10 -2.44
CA LEU A 207 -1.24 6.13 -3.89
C LEU A 207 -1.87 7.42 -4.42
N GLN A 208 -1.08 8.30 -5.05
CA GLN A 208 -1.58 9.53 -5.64
C GLN A 208 -1.07 9.69 -7.07
N ASN A 209 -1.98 10.00 -7.98
CA ASN A 209 -1.68 10.17 -9.40
C ASN A 209 -0.89 8.98 -9.99
N GLY A 210 -1.20 7.77 -9.51
CA GLY A 210 -0.57 6.52 -9.94
C GLY A 210 0.84 6.26 -9.40
N ASN A 211 1.32 7.05 -8.43
CA ASN A 211 2.63 6.85 -7.81
C ASN A 211 2.48 6.67 -6.31
N GLY A 212 3.15 5.65 -5.76
CA GLY A 212 3.10 5.34 -4.33
C GLY A 212 2.90 3.85 -4.06
N PHE A 213 2.23 3.53 -2.96
CA PHE A 213 2.03 2.15 -2.52
C PHE A 213 0.56 1.82 -2.32
N VAL A 214 0.22 0.55 -2.50
CA VAL A 214 -1.08 -0.04 -2.21
C VAL A 214 -0.86 -1.27 -1.34
N ASN A 215 -1.63 -1.37 -0.26
CA ASN A 215 -1.71 -2.59 0.53
C ASN A 215 -2.67 -3.60 -0.11
N GLU A 216 -2.35 -4.88 -0.03
CA GLU A 216 -3.21 -6.00 -0.44
C GLU A 216 -3.58 -6.82 0.78
N TYR A 217 -4.87 -7.15 0.92
CA TYR A 217 -5.41 -7.86 2.07
C TYR A 217 -6.10 -9.16 1.67
N TYR A 218 -6.02 -10.17 2.54
CA TYR A 218 -6.80 -11.39 2.45
C TYR A 218 -7.42 -11.71 3.81
N GLN A 219 -8.75 -11.82 3.85
CA GLN A 219 -9.50 -12.03 5.11
C GLN A 219 -9.14 -10.99 6.19
N GLY A 220 -8.92 -9.73 5.79
CA GLY A 220 -8.52 -8.64 6.69
C GLY A 220 -7.04 -8.67 7.11
N LEU A 221 -6.27 -9.69 6.72
CA LEU A 221 -4.84 -9.79 6.95
C LEU A 221 -4.07 -9.14 5.82
N LEU A 222 -3.14 -8.23 6.14
CA LEU A 222 -2.22 -7.65 5.15
C LEU A 222 -1.33 -8.78 4.61
N ILE A 223 -1.32 -8.97 3.30
CA ILE A 223 -0.54 -10.03 2.64
C ILE A 223 0.62 -9.48 1.81
N ASN A 224 0.46 -8.31 1.19
CA ASN A 224 1.47 -7.66 0.38
C ASN A 224 1.35 -6.14 0.44
N LYS A 225 2.47 -5.47 0.18
CA LYS A 225 2.54 -4.06 -0.20
C LYS A 225 3.11 -3.96 -1.61
N ILE A 226 2.43 -3.22 -2.47
CA ILE A 226 2.69 -3.14 -3.90
C ILE A 226 3.08 -1.71 -4.25
N GLU A 227 4.21 -1.51 -4.92
CA GLU A 227 4.65 -0.21 -5.42
C GLU A 227 4.06 0.04 -6.81
N TYR A 228 3.49 1.21 -7.02
CA TYR A 228 2.98 1.67 -8.30
C TYR A 228 3.79 2.87 -8.81
N ILE A 229 4.09 2.86 -10.11
CA ILE A 229 4.72 3.96 -10.84
C ILE A 229 3.86 4.24 -12.08
N ASN A 230 3.41 5.49 -12.24
CA ASN A 230 2.53 5.91 -13.34
C ASN A 230 1.29 5.01 -13.56
N GLY A 231 0.75 4.52 -12.44
CA GLY A 231 -0.45 3.68 -12.36
C GLY A 231 -0.28 2.25 -12.83
N GLU A 232 0.98 1.81 -12.99
CA GLU A 232 1.37 0.43 -13.24
C GLU A 232 2.13 -0.10 -12.03
N MET A 233 1.96 -1.40 -11.75
CA MET A 233 2.76 -2.06 -10.72
C MET A 233 4.22 -2.06 -11.16
N LYS A 234 5.13 -1.65 -10.29
CA LYS A 234 6.56 -1.55 -10.59
C LYS A 234 7.18 -2.92 -10.89
N GLU A 235 6.70 -3.95 -10.21
CA GLU A 235 7.13 -5.34 -10.36
C GLU A 235 5.91 -6.25 -10.30
N ASP A 236 5.94 -7.35 -11.06
CA ASP A 236 4.94 -8.42 -10.93
C ASP A 236 5.05 -9.01 -9.52
N THR A 237 4.01 -8.81 -8.71
CA THR A 237 3.98 -9.32 -7.35
C THR A 237 3.65 -10.80 -7.36
N PHE A 238 4.56 -11.60 -6.80
CA PHE A 238 4.29 -13.00 -6.49
C PHE A 238 3.05 -13.10 -5.59
N SER A 239 2.03 -13.84 -6.05
CA SER A 239 0.84 -14.06 -5.23
C SER A 239 1.15 -15.05 -4.12
N ILE A 240 1.21 -14.55 -2.89
CA ILE A 240 1.42 -15.36 -1.68
C ILE A 240 0.16 -16.14 -1.27
N LEU A 241 -1.00 -15.75 -1.81
CA LEU A 241 -2.32 -16.23 -1.42
C LEU A 241 -2.45 -17.77 -1.39
N PRO A 242 -1.96 -18.54 -2.39
CA PRO A 242 -2.06 -19.99 -2.37
C PRO A 242 -1.30 -20.66 -1.22
N PHE A 243 -0.38 -19.93 -0.58
CA PHE A 243 0.50 -20.42 0.48
C PHE A 243 0.20 -19.77 1.85
N TRP A 244 -0.82 -18.91 1.93
CA TRP A 244 -1.07 -18.05 3.10
C TRP A 244 -1.36 -18.79 4.41
N ASP A 245 -1.76 -20.06 4.31
CA ASP A 245 -2.05 -20.93 5.44
C ASP A 245 -0.99 -22.03 5.65
N ASN A 246 0.20 -21.87 5.08
CA ASN A 246 1.31 -22.82 5.23
C ASN A 246 2.59 -22.13 5.75
N ALA A 247 2.90 -22.36 7.04
CA ALA A 247 4.04 -21.75 7.71
C ALA A 247 5.38 -22.03 7.02
N TYR A 248 5.59 -23.27 6.56
CA TYR A 248 6.84 -23.68 5.93
C TYR A 248 7.10 -22.88 4.64
N TYR A 249 6.11 -22.78 3.76
CA TYR A 249 6.27 -22.03 2.51
C TYR A 249 6.46 -20.54 2.76
N LEU A 250 5.66 -19.95 3.64
CA LEU A 250 5.78 -18.54 4.00
C LEU A 250 7.17 -18.20 4.54
N ASN A 251 7.69 -19.04 5.44
CA ASN A 251 9.04 -18.88 5.97
C ASN A 251 10.11 -19.05 4.89
N SER A 252 9.97 -20.08 4.05
CA SER A 252 10.91 -20.34 2.95
C SER A 252 10.97 -19.18 1.96
N PHE A 253 9.83 -18.59 1.60
CA PHE A 253 9.80 -17.41 0.73
C PHE A 253 10.43 -16.18 1.39
N ALA A 254 10.14 -15.97 2.69
CA ALA A 254 10.73 -14.87 3.45
C ALA A 254 12.26 -15.01 3.56
N TRP A 255 12.75 -16.22 3.82
CA TRP A 255 14.17 -16.54 3.85
C TRP A 255 14.84 -16.30 2.49
N GLY A 256 14.21 -16.72 1.39
CA GLY A 256 14.72 -16.46 0.05
C GLY A 256 14.89 -14.96 -0.26
N VAL A 257 14.00 -14.10 0.26
CA VAL A 257 14.17 -12.64 0.18
C VAL A 257 15.32 -12.15 1.05
N TYR A 258 15.51 -12.72 2.24
CA TYR A 258 16.66 -12.39 3.10
C TYR A 258 18.00 -12.75 2.43
N GLU A 259 18.08 -13.87 1.70
CA GLU A 259 19.32 -14.30 1.03
C GLU A 259 19.72 -13.46 -0.19
N LYS A 260 18.75 -12.82 -0.86
CA LYS A 260 19.03 -11.92 -1.99
C LYS A 260 19.95 -10.77 -1.55
N THR A 261 21.02 -10.52 -2.30
CA THR A 261 21.97 -9.44 -1.99
C THR A 261 21.38 -8.05 -2.19
N ASN A 262 20.47 -7.90 -3.17
CA ASN A 262 19.88 -6.63 -3.58
C ASN A 262 18.34 -6.62 -3.43
N SER A 263 17.81 -7.18 -2.33
CA SER A 263 16.37 -7.13 -2.07
C SER A 263 15.88 -5.69 -2.00
N THR A 264 14.79 -5.38 -2.69
CA THR A 264 14.17 -4.04 -2.58
C THR A 264 13.55 -3.87 -1.19
N THR A 265 13.32 -2.62 -0.79
CA THR A 265 12.59 -2.32 0.46
C THR A 265 11.22 -2.99 0.46
N THR A 266 10.52 -2.99 -0.68
CA THR A 266 9.20 -3.63 -0.84
C THR A 266 9.27 -5.14 -0.65
N GLU A 267 10.27 -5.82 -1.23
CA GLU A 267 10.46 -7.26 -1.03
C GLU A 267 10.71 -7.59 0.45
N LEU A 268 11.60 -6.85 1.12
CA LEU A 268 11.91 -7.06 2.54
C LEU A 268 10.67 -6.87 3.42
N ASN A 269 9.86 -5.86 3.11
CA ASN A 269 8.60 -5.59 3.80
C ASN A 269 7.61 -6.74 3.65
N ASN A 270 7.47 -7.28 2.44
CA ASN A 270 6.59 -8.43 2.18
C ASN A 270 7.11 -9.70 2.86
N ALA A 271 8.42 -9.97 2.81
CA ALA A 271 9.03 -11.09 3.54
C ALA A 271 8.75 -11.02 5.06
N ILE A 272 8.83 -9.82 5.63
CA ILE A 272 8.47 -9.56 7.03
C ILE A 272 6.99 -9.85 7.29
N ILE A 273 6.08 -9.51 6.38
CA ILE A 273 4.65 -9.87 6.49
C ILE A 273 4.46 -11.39 6.48
N TRP A 274 5.13 -12.09 5.57
CA TRP A 274 4.98 -13.53 5.40
C TRP A 274 5.54 -14.32 6.59
N VAL A 275 6.74 -13.99 7.08
CA VAL A 275 7.33 -14.70 8.23
C VAL A 275 6.51 -14.49 9.51
N LYS A 276 5.88 -13.33 9.70
CA LYS A 276 4.95 -13.11 10.81
C LYS A 276 3.75 -14.04 10.73
N ARG A 277 3.18 -14.21 9.53
CA ARG A 277 2.09 -15.18 9.32
C ARG A 277 2.58 -16.60 9.58
N ALA A 278 3.81 -16.96 9.19
CA ALA A 278 4.41 -18.24 9.49
C ALA A 278 4.50 -18.49 11.01
N ILE A 279 5.03 -17.54 11.79
CA ILE A 279 5.10 -17.60 13.25
C ILE A 279 3.71 -17.79 13.88
N LYS A 280 2.70 -17.09 13.36
CA LYS A 280 1.30 -17.22 13.83
C LYS A 280 0.73 -18.61 13.59
N LEU A 281 1.05 -19.22 12.45
CA LEU A 281 0.59 -20.56 12.10
C LEU A 281 1.36 -21.64 12.88
N ASN A 282 2.67 -21.44 13.05
CA ASN A 282 3.55 -22.31 13.82
C ASN A 282 4.71 -21.51 14.41
N LYS A 283 4.73 -21.35 15.74
CA LYS A 283 5.85 -20.68 16.42
C LYS A 283 6.94 -21.69 16.74
N ASP A 284 7.98 -21.70 15.92
CA ASP A 284 9.16 -22.56 16.03
C ASP A 284 10.46 -21.72 15.92
N SER A 285 11.61 -22.36 16.14
CA SER A 285 12.91 -21.68 16.03
C SER A 285 13.18 -21.14 14.62
N TYR A 286 12.82 -21.87 13.56
CA TYR A 286 13.12 -21.47 12.18
C TYR A 286 12.38 -20.20 11.73
N ASN A 287 11.08 -20.11 12.03
CA ASN A 287 10.26 -18.94 11.66
C ASN A 287 10.70 -17.71 12.46
N THR A 288 11.01 -17.92 13.74
CA THR A 288 11.47 -16.84 14.64
C THR A 288 12.86 -16.33 14.24
N ASP A 289 13.79 -17.24 13.88
CA ASP A 289 15.13 -16.89 13.38
C ASP A 289 15.07 -16.10 12.08
N THR A 290 14.26 -16.54 11.12
CA THR A 290 14.06 -15.84 9.83
C THR A 290 13.54 -14.43 10.06
N TYR A 291 12.64 -14.24 11.03
CA TYR A 291 12.14 -12.92 11.37
C TYR A 291 13.23 -12.02 11.98
N ALA A 292 14.02 -12.56 12.92
CA ALA A 292 15.16 -11.84 13.49
C ALA A 292 16.18 -11.42 12.42
N ALA A 293 16.49 -12.31 11.47
CA ALA A 293 17.41 -12.05 10.37
C ALA A 293 16.91 -10.92 9.45
N LEU A 294 15.62 -10.94 9.10
CA LEU A 294 14.98 -9.88 8.31
C LEU A 294 15.00 -8.54 9.05
N LEU A 295 14.66 -8.52 10.34
CA LEU A 295 14.70 -7.32 11.17
C LEU A 295 16.10 -6.71 11.23
N TYR A 296 17.13 -7.53 11.43
CA TYR A 296 18.53 -7.11 11.38
C TYR A 296 18.88 -6.49 10.01
N LYS A 297 18.48 -7.14 8.92
CA LYS A 297 18.73 -6.64 7.55
C LYS A 297 18.06 -5.29 7.29
N THR A 298 16.90 -5.06 7.91
CA THR A 298 16.15 -3.79 7.82
C THR A 298 16.55 -2.73 8.86
N GLY A 299 17.51 -3.03 9.75
CA GLY A 299 18.05 -2.06 10.71
C GLY A 299 17.30 -1.94 12.04
N PHE A 300 16.36 -2.85 12.35
CA PHE A 300 15.62 -2.87 13.62
C PHE A 300 16.36 -3.72 14.65
N TYR A 301 17.53 -3.27 15.09
CA TYR A 301 18.47 -4.09 15.86
C TYR A 301 17.93 -4.52 17.22
N THR A 302 17.24 -3.62 17.94
CA THR A 302 16.63 -3.96 19.24
C THR A 302 15.60 -5.10 19.11
N LEU A 303 14.63 -4.99 18.20
CA LEU A 303 13.63 -6.06 18.00
C LEU A 303 14.26 -7.33 17.38
N ALA A 304 15.26 -7.17 16.51
CA ALA A 304 16.01 -8.30 15.97
C ALA A 304 16.69 -9.10 17.09
N LEU A 305 17.23 -8.42 18.10
CA LEU A 305 17.84 -9.06 19.26
C LEU A 305 16.82 -9.86 20.06
N GLU A 306 15.66 -9.26 20.36
CA GLU A 306 14.58 -9.94 21.09
C GLU A 306 14.13 -11.21 20.38
N MET A 307 13.91 -11.14 19.06
CA MET A 307 13.47 -12.30 18.27
C MET A 307 14.58 -13.35 18.13
N ALA A 308 15.84 -12.94 18.00
CA ALA A 308 16.96 -13.89 17.96
C ALA A 308 17.14 -14.63 19.28
N GLU A 309 17.01 -13.94 20.41
CA GLU A 309 17.06 -14.55 21.74
C GLU A 309 15.88 -15.50 21.98
N GLU A 310 14.67 -15.13 21.54
CA GLU A 310 13.51 -16.02 21.58
C GLU A 310 13.70 -17.27 20.71
N SER A 311 14.19 -17.10 19.48
CA SER A 311 14.51 -18.23 18.60
C SER A 311 15.50 -19.19 19.24
N LEU A 312 16.52 -18.66 19.92
CA LEU A 312 17.54 -19.46 20.60
C LEU A 312 16.96 -20.29 21.75
N VAL A 313 15.98 -19.74 22.51
CA VAL A 313 15.25 -20.49 23.54
C VAL A 313 14.42 -21.63 22.91
N LEU A 314 13.71 -21.35 21.82
CA LEU A 314 12.92 -22.35 21.09
C LEU A 314 13.82 -23.47 20.53
N GLY A 315 14.92 -23.11 19.87
CA GLY A 315 15.87 -24.05 19.28
C GLY A 315 16.52 -24.98 20.31
N LYS A 316 16.85 -24.46 21.51
CA LYS A 316 17.33 -25.29 22.63
C LYS A 316 16.28 -26.32 23.08
N LYS A 317 15.02 -25.90 23.18
CA LYS A 317 13.91 -26.80 23.55
C LYS A 317 13.70 -27.89 22.49
N GLU A 318 13.87 -27.54 21.22
CA GLU A 318 13.72 -28.42 20.06
C GLU A 318 14.98 -29.26 19.76
N LYS A 319 16.09 -29.02 20.48
CA LYS A 319 17.40 -29.66 20.29
C LYS A 319 18.00 -29.44 18.89
N LEU A 320 17.82 -28.23 18.37
CA LEU A 320 18.36 -27.79 17.07
C LEU A 320 19.77 -27.20 17.21
N ASP A 321 20.49 -27.11 16.08
CA ASP A 321 21.74 -26.34 16.00
C ASP A 321 21.41 -24.84 15.95
N ILE A 322 21.83 -24.12 16.99
CA ILE A 322 21.56 -22.69 17.21
C ILE A 322 22.77 -21.79 16.87
N THR A 323 23.85 -22.36 16.31
CA THR A 323 25.10 -21.64 16.07
C THR A 323 24.92 -20.42 15.14
N ALA A 324 24.01 -20.52 14.16
CA ALA A 324 23.72 -19.41 13.25
C ALA A 324 23.03 -18.24 13.97
N THR A 325 22.06 -18.53 14.83
CA THR A 325 21.33 -17.55 15.65
C THR A 325 22.27 -16.88 16.66
N GLU A 326 23.17 -17.64 17.30
CA GLU A 326 24.19 -17.09 18.21
C GLU A 326 25.09 -16.07 17.51
N LYS A 327 25.58 -16.40 16.29
CA LYS A 327 26.36 -15.45 15.47
C LYS A 327 25.56 -14.23 15.04
N LEU A 328 24.25 -14.38 14.78
CA LEU A 328 23.38 -13.27 14.46
C LEU A 328 23.26 -12.32 15.66
N ILE A 329 23.10 -12.84 16.88
CA ILE A 329 23.04 -12.06 18.13
C ILE A 329 24.32 -11.24 18.32
N GLU A 330 25.50 -11.84 18.09
CA GLU A 330 26.78 -11.12 18.16
C GLU A 330 26.82 -9.95 17.17
N LYS A 331 26.43 -10.18 15.91
CA LYS A 331 26.35 -9.13 14.88
C LYS A 331 25.37 -8.01 15.24
N ILE A 332 24.23 -8.36 15.85
CA ILE A 332 23.24 -7.37 16.29
C ILE A 332 23.83 -6.50 17.41
N LYS A 333 24.51 -7.10 18.40
CA LYS A 333 25.12 -6.38 19.54
C LYS A 333 26.24 -5.43 19.16
N GLU A 334 26.90 -5.65 18.02
CA GLU A 334 27.91 -4.74 17.46
C GLU A 334 27.31 -3.48 16.80
N LYS A 335 25.98 -3.44 16.61
CA LYS A 335 25.26 -2.30 16.03
C LYS A 335 24.61 -1.46 17.12
N GLN A 336 24.58 -0.15 16.91
CA GLN A 336 23.74 0.77 17.68
C GLN A 336 22.50 1.11 16.85
N ASP A 337 21.38 1.41 17.51
CA ASP A 337 20.18 1.91 16.83
C ASP A 337 20.53 3.23 16.13
N ALA A 338 20.76 3.16 14.82
CA ALA A 338 20.71 4.34 13.98
C ALA A 338 19.24 4.71 13.88
N GLY A 339 18.83 5.85 14.48
CA GLY A 339 17.46 6.34 14.43
C GLY A 339 16.90 6.28 13.01
N SER A 340 16.20 5.20 12.69
CA SER A 340 15.82 4.88 11.34
C SER A 340 14.50 5.56 11.05
N SER A 341 14.51 6.45 10.06
CA SER A 341 13.36 7.23 9.59
C SER A 341 12.38 6.41 8.75
N LEU A 342 12.42 5.09 8.82
CA LEU A 342 11.53 4.21 8.05
C LEU A 342 10.25 3.98 8.84
N SER A 343 9.22 4.77 8.51
CA SER A 343 7.85 4.56 8.98
C SER A 343 7.38 3.17 8.55
N PHE A 344 7.35 2.20 9.46
CA PHE A 344 6.84 0.87 9.17
C PHE A 344 5.53 0.58 9.91
N ILE A 345 4.43 0.70 9.16
CA ILE A 345 3.04 0.41 9.55
C ILE A 345 2.83 -1.08 9.92
N GLY A 346 3.83 -1.94 9.71
CA GLY A 346 3.79 -3.34 10.09
C GLY A 346 4.07 -3.64 11.57
N MET A 347 4.49 -2.66 12.39
CA MET A 347 4.59 -2.82 13.86
C MET A 347 3.20 -2.72 14.49
N GLU A 348 2.41 -1.69 14.14
CA GLU A 348 1.03 -1.51 14.60
C GLU A 348 0.16 -2.76 14.41
N TYR A 349 0.31 -3.47 13.27
CA TYR A 349 -0.44 -4.69 12.98
C TYR A 349 0.01 -5.93 13.79
N ILE A 350 1.30 -6.05 14.12
CA ILE A 350 1.80 -7.12 15.02
C ILE A 350 1.35 -6.84 16.43
N ASP A 351 1.57 -5.61 16.88
CA ASP A 351 1.29 -5.23 18.24
C ASP A 351 -0.23 -5.43 18.46
N ALA A 352 -1.11 -5.08 17.50
CA ALA A 352 -2.55 -5.30 17.59
C ALA A 352 -2.91 -6.79 17.66
N PHE A 353 -2.24 -7.63 16.88
CA PHE A 353 -2.50 -9.06 16.81
C PHE A 353 -1.98 -9.80 18.06
N MET A 354 -0.80 -9.45 18.56
CA MET A 354 -0.21 -10.00 19.81
C MET A 354 -0.92 -9.48 21.06
N LEU A 355 -1.65 -8.36 20.96
CA LEU A 355 -2.44 -7.80 22.03
C LEU A 355 -3.73 -8.59 22.29
N GLN A 356 -4.33 -9.19 21.25
CA GLN A 356 -5.66 -9.78 21.33
C GLN A 356 -5.81 -10.85 22.44
N PRO A 357 -4.90 -11.84 22.60
CA PRO A 357 -4.98 -12.79 23.71
C PRO A 357 -4.88 -12.10 25.08
N LYS A 358 -4.04 -11.06 25.20
CA LYS A 358 -3.92 -10.29 26.44
C LYS A 358 -5.19 -9.49 26.73
N ILE A 359 -5.87 -8.97 25.71
CA ILE A 359 -7.20 -8.33 25.86
C ILE A 359 -8.24 -9.34 26.33
N GLU A 360 -8.23 -10.56 25.82
CA GLU A 360 -9.13 -11.63 26.28
C GLU A 360 -8.88 -12.01 27.74
N GLU A 361 -7.62 -12.13 28.16
CA GLU A 361 -7.26 -12.35 29.57
C GLU A 361 -7.71 -11.18 30.47
N PHE A 362 -7.58 -9.94 30.00
CA PHE A 362 -8.09 -8.77 30.69
C PHE A 362 -9.63 -8.78 30.79
N ASN A 363 -10.33 -9.12 29.72
CA ASN A 363 -11.79 -9.25 29.73
C ASN A 363 -12.24 -10.42 30.63
N GLY A 364 -11.43 -11.47 30.73
CA GLY A 364 -11.60 -12.60 31.67
C GLY A 364 -11.29 -12.28 33.14
N GLY A 365 -10.89 -11.03 33.45
CA GLY A 365 -10.71 -10.56 34.82
C GLY A 365 -9.26 -10.58 35.35
N LYS A 366 -8.27 -10.89 34.53
CA LYS A 366 -6.85 -10.82 34.95
C LYS A 366 -6.44 -9.38 35.24
N ARG A 367 -5.97 -9.10 36.46
CA ARG A 367 -5.60 -7.75 36.94
C ARG A 367 -4.23 -7.73 37.62
N ASP A 368 -3.35 -8.67 37.29
CA ASP A 368 -1.98 -8.67 37.81
C ASP A 368 -1.22 -7.39 37.36
N PRO A 369 -0.47 -6.71 38.25
CA PRO A 369 0.19 -5.44 37.92
C PRO A 369 1.20 -5.53 36.76
N ASP A 370 1.99 -6.60 36.68
CA ASP A 370 2.99 -6.73 35.61
C ASP A 370 2.32 -7.01 34.27
N PHE A 371 1.29 -7.85 34.28
CA PHE A 371 0.43 -8.07 33.13
C PHE A 371 -0.26 -6.78 32.65
N LEU A 372 -0.82 -5.98 33.55
CA LEU A 372 -1.53 -4.75 33.19
C LEU A 372 -0.57 -3.68 32.63
N TYR A 373 0.64 -3.58 33.18
CA TYR A 373 1.67 -2.70 32.63
C TYR A 373 2.03 -3.13 31.20
N ASP A 374 2.38 -4.40 31.00
CA ASP A 374 2.75 -4.93 29.70
C ASP A 374 1.61 -4.80 28.67
N LEU A 375 0.38 -5.12 29.04
CA LEU A 375 -0.81 -4.88 28.21
C LEU A 375 -0.95 -3.40 27.84
N SER A 376 -0.74 -2.49 28.80
CA SER A 376 -0.84 -1.05 28.55
C SER A 376 0.22 -0.55 27.58
N ILE A 377 1.49 -0.93 27.76
CA ILE A 377 2.59 -0.54 26.87
C ILE A 377 2.34 -1.03 25.44
N ASN A 378 1.95 -2.30 25.29
CA ASN A 378 1.63 -2.85 23.97
C ASN A 378 0.42 -2.13 23.35
N ALA A 379 -0.64 -1.87 24.13
CA ALA A 379 -1.81 -1.12 23.65
C ALA A 379 -1.47 0.31 23.21
N ILE A 380 -0.60 1.01 23.95
CA ILE A 380 -0.12 2.35 23.59
C ILE A 380 0.57 2.35 22.23
N ARG A 381 1.38 1.31 21.98
CA ARG A 381 2.12 1.13 20.72
C ARG A 381 1.19 0.84 19.54
N VAL A 382 0.09 0.12 19.76
CA VAL A 382 -0.93 -0.19 18.73
C VAL A 382 -1.80 1.01 18.41
N ASN A 383 -2.54 1.45 19.42
CA ASN A 383 -3.50 2.53 19.33
C ASN A 383 -3.68 3.10 20.73
N LYS A 384 -2.96 4.18 21.00
CA LYS A 384 -2.95 4.87 22.28
C LYS A 384 -4.34 5.18 22.84
N LYS A 385 -5.34 5.44 21.99
CA LYS A 385 -6.71 5.74 22.43
C LYS A 385 -7.39 4.55 23.12
N ASP A 386 -7.03 3.32 22.74
CA ASP A 386 -7.65 2.10 23.25
C ASP A 386 -6.98 1.60 24.54
N ALA A 387 -5.85 2.20 24.93
CA ALA A 387 -5.08 1.78 26.11
C ALA A 387 -5.66 2.25 27.45
N SER A 388 -6.64 3.17 27.43
CA SER A 388 -7.10 3.90 28.63
C SER A 388 -7.56 2.97 29.76
N ASP A 389 -8.33 1.93 29.44
CA ASP A 389 -8.88 1.02 30.45
C ASP A 389 -7.78 0.19 31.13
N TYR A 390 -6.76 -0.21 30.37
CA TYR A 390 -5.64 -1.01 30.88
C TYR A 390 -4.74 -0.16 31.77
N VAL A 391 -4.44 1.08 31.35
CA VAL A 391 -3.63 2.03 32.13
C VAL A 391 -4.33 2.36 33.45
N LYS A 392 -5.62 2.69 33.41
CA LYS A 392 -6.42 2.94 34.62
C LYS A 392 -6.49 1.72 35.54
N ALA A 393 -6.62 0.52 34.98
CA ALA A 393 -6.59 -0.71 35.76
C ALA A 393 -5.23 -0.91 36.43
N TYR A 394 -4.12 -0.66 35.72
CA TYR A 394 -2.78 -0.73 36.28
C TYR A 394 -2.62 0.24 37.46
N TYR A 395 -2.98 1.51 37.31
CA TYR A 395 -2.85 2.49 38.40
C TYR A 395 -3.63 2.09 39.65
N LYS A 396 -4.82 1.49 39.52
CA LYS A 396 -5.60 0.98 40.66
C LYS A 396 -4.91 -0.12 41.45
N THR A 397 -3.98 -0.86 40.84
CA THR A 397 -3.19 -1.88 41.52
C THR A 397 -2.00 -1.30 42.28
N GLN A 398 -1.59 -0.06 41.98
CA GLN A 398 -0.42 0.56 42.58
C GLN A 398 -0.75 1.20 43.92
N LYS A 399 0.01 0.83 44.96
CA LYS A 399 -0.04 1.51 46.27
C LYS A 399 0.64 2.88 46.24
N ASN A 400 1.62 3.04 45.36
CA ASN A 400 2.37 4.28 45.15
C ASN A 400 2.61 4.47 43.66
N LEU A 401 2.24 5.63 43.12
CA LEU A 401 2.44 5.98 41.71
C LEU A 401 3.84 6.57 41.43
N MET A 402 4.57 7.01 42.46
CA MET A 402 5.95 7.49 42.32
C MET A 402 6.93 6.32 42.32
N THR A 403 6.90 5.54 41.24
CA THR A 403 7.88 4.49 40.94
C THR A 403 8.38 4.64 39.52
N ALA A 404 9.61 4.23 39.23
CA ALA A 404 10.19 4.32 37.87
C ALA A 404 9.28 3.67 36.81
N LYS A 405 8.73 2.49 37.11
CA LYS A 405 7.84 1.73 36.21
C LYS A 405 6.51 2.44 35.97
N THR A 406 5.92 3.06 36.99
CA THR A 406 4.67 3.82 36.81
C THR A 406 4.91 5.13 36.08
N ILE A 407 6.01 5.82 36.37
CA ILE A 407 6.41 7.05 35.68
C ILE A 407 6.67 6.78 34.20
N ASP A 408 7.34 5.68 33.86
CA ASP A 408 7.50 5.25 32.47
C ASP A 408 6.15 5.06 31.76
N LEU A 409 5.21 4.34 32.38
CA LEU A 409 3.88 4.18 31.78
C LEU A 409 3.17 5.53 31.57
N MET A 410 3.23 6.43 32.56
CA MET A 410 2.68 7.78 32.44
C MET A 410 3.35 8.55 31.30
N TYR A 411 4.68 8.48 31.19
CA TYR A 411 5.46 9.13 30.14
C TYR A 411 5.03 8.66 28.75
N GLN A 412 4.81 7.36 28.57
CA GLN A 412 4.36 6.80 27.30
C GLN A 412 2.88 7.13 27.00
N TYR A 413 2.01 7.10 28.03
CA TYR A 413 0.57 7.26 27.87
C TYR A 413 0.07 8.71 27.83
N ILE A 414 0.80 9.69 28.37
CA ILE A 414 0.37 11.09 28.47
C ILE A 414 -0.31 11.60 27.18
N GLU A 415 -1.59 11.95 27.27
CA GLU A 415 -2.39 12.26 26.07
C GLU A 415 -2.31 13.74 25.73
N ASN A 416 -2.49 14.60 26.73
CA ASN A 416 -2.55 16.04 26.60
C ASN A 416 -2.40 16.71 27.99
N PRO A 417 -2.28 18.05 28.05
CA PRO A 417 -2.09 18.78 29.31
C PRO A 417 -3.26 18.72 30.31
N LEU A 418 -4.42 18.16 29.93
CA LEU A 418 -5.57 17.95 30.80
C LEU A 418 -5.62 16.52 31.37
N SER A 419 -4.76 15.62 30.91
CA SER A 419 -4.70 14.23 31.37
C SER A 419 -4.19 14.11 32.80
N ASP A 420 -4.65 13.10 33.53
CA ASP A 420 -4.27 12.86 34.93
C ASP A 420 -2.75 12.62 35.05
N GLU A 421 -2.16 11.93 34.07
CA GLU A 421 -0.74 11.64 33.97
C GLU A 421 0.08 12.94 33.85
N PHE A 422 -0.37 13.87 33.01
CA PHE A 422 0.28 15.16 32.85
C PHE A 422 0.23 15.98 34.14
N ILE A 423 -0.96 16.09 34.76
CA ILE A 423 -1.16 16.84 36.00
C ILE A 423 -0.30 16.24 37.12
N PHE A 424 -0.24 14.91 37.21
CA PHE A 424 0.55 14.21 38.20
C PHE A 424 2.06 14.42 37.99
N LEU A 425 2.56 14.21 36.77
CA LEU A 425 3.99 14.38 36.46
C LEU A 425 4.43 15.84 36.60
N GLN A 426 3.60 16.80 36.19
CA GLN A 426 3.92 18.22 36.38
C GLN A 426 4.02 18.60 37.86
N LYS A 427 3.12 18.09 38.71
CA LYS A 427 3.16 18.37 40.15
C LYS A 427 4.40 17.78 40.83
N ASN A 428 4.89 16.65 40.33
CA ASN A 428 5.98 15.87 40.93
C ASN A 428 7.24 15.83 40.05
N GLU A 429 7.41 16.79 39.12
CA GLU A 429 8.39 16.75 38.03
C GLU A 429 9.82 16.43 38.51
N VAL A 430 10.30 17.16 39.52
CA VAL A 430 11.65 17.00 40.07
C VAL A 430 11.88 15.63 40.70
N GLU A 431 10.86 15.05 41.34
CA GLU A 431 10.96 13.73 41.96
C GLU A 431 10.83 12.63 40.91
N ALA A 432 9.97 12.82 39.91
CA ALA A 432 9.81 11.89 38.80
C ALA A 432 11.10 11.77 37.98
N GLU A 433 11.76 12.90 37.69
CA GLU A 433 13.04 12.98 36.98
C GLU A 433 14.16 12.22 37.71
N LYS A 434 14.14 12.17 39.04
CA LYS A 434 15.13 11.41 39.83
C LYS A 434 14.92 9.90 39.68
N LEU A 435 13.67 9.47 39.58
CA LEU A 435 13.27 8.06 39.53
C LEU A 435 13.31 7.48 38.11
N TYR A 436 13.09 8.30 37.09
CA TYR A 436 13.08 7.91 35.69
C TYR A 436 14.15 8.69 34.93
N GLN A 437 15.29 8.03 34.68
CA GLN A 437 16.48 8.64 34.07
C GLN A 437 16.67 8.25 32.60
N GLU A 438 15.75 7.47 32.04
CA GLU A 438 15.82 7.06 30.63
C GLU A 438 15.55 8.24 29.70
N ASN A 439 14.56 9.08 30.03
CA ASN A 439 14.22 10.28 29.26
C ASN A 439 13.77 11.42 30.19
N SER A 440 13.93 12.65 29.70
CA SER A 440 13.56 13.87 30.42
C SER A 440 12.04 14.03 30.54
N ILE A 441 11.52 13.97 31.77
CA ILE A 441 10.09 14.21 32.05
C ILE A 441 9.74 15.65 31.68
N SER A 442 10.67 16.56 32.00
CA SER A 442 10.51 17.99 31.72
C SER A 442 10.31 18.28 30.23
N ASP A 443 11.12 17.65 29.37
CA ASP A 443 11.02 17.82 27.92
C ASP A 443 9.76 17.18 27.34
N LYS A 444 9.30 16.06 27.92
CA LYS A 444 8.06 15.42 27.51
C LYS A 444 6.84 16.28 27.82
N LEU A 445 6.75 16.86 29.02
CA LEU A 445 5.66 17.76 29.39
C LEU A 445 5.63 18.99 28.47
N ASP A 446 6.81 19.52 28.14
CA ASP A 446 6.95 20.65 27.22
C ASP A 446 6.45 20.31 25.82
N LEU A 447 6.82 19.14 25.29
CA LEU A 447 6.37 18.64 24.00
C LEU A 447 4.84 18.47 23.96
N VAL A 448 4.26 17.83 24.96
CA VAL A 448 2.81 17.59 25.04
C VAL A 448 2.01 18.90 25.05
N VAL A 449 2.52 19.92 25.74
CA VAL A 449 1.87 21.25 25.76
C VAL A 449 1.97 21.94 24.42
N LEU A 450 3.11 21.85 23.73
CA LEU A 450 3.28 22.40 22.40
C LEU A 450 2.35 21.73 21.38
N GLU A 451 2.30 20.39 21.36
CA GLU A 451 1.43 19.62 20.46
C GLU A 451 -0.05 19.95 20.69
N TYR A 452 -0.47 20.01 21.96
CA TYR A 452 -1.84 20.38 22.31
C TYR A 452 -2.17 21.83 21.91
N ALA A 453 -1.25 22.76 22.18
CA ALA A 453 -1.42 24.16 21.80
C ALA A 453 -1.55 24.32 20.28
N ILE A 454 -0.77 23.60 19.49
CA ILE A 454 -0.87 23.62 18.03
C ILE A 454 -2.22 23.05 17.58
N THR A 455 -2.64 21.92 18.15
CA THR A 455 -3.87 21.22 17.74
C THR A 455 -5.12 22.07 17.97
N VAL A 456 -5.31 22.59 19.20
CA VAL A 456 -6.48 23.40 19.56
C VAL A 456 -6.56 24.70 18.75
N ASN A 457 -5.41 25.24 18.34
CA ASN A 457 -5.35 26.44 17.52
C ASN A 457 -5.45 26.17 16.00
N LYS A 458 -5.29 24.93 15.53
CA LYS A 458 -5.55 24.54 14.14
C LYS A 458 -7.03 24.35 13.84
N GLU A 459 -7.79 23.75 14.77
CA GLU A 459 -9.20 23.39 14.57
C GLU A 459 -10.17 24.60 14.54
N ASN A 460 -9.72 25.78 14.97
CA ASN A 460 -10.56 26.96 15.16
C ASN A 460 -10.23 28.14 14.23
N GLN A 461 -9.53 27.94 13.10
CA GLN A 461 -8.92 29.08 12.37
C GLN A 461 -9.30 29.26 10.88
N PRO A 462 -9.54 30.53 10.45
CA PRO A 462 -9.72 30.91 9.05
C PRO A 462 -8.41 30.87 8.26
N LYS A 463 -8.49 30.66 6.94
CA LYS A 463 -7.38 30.41 5.99
C LYS A 463 -6.27 31.49 5.88
N THR A 464 -6.36 32.60 6.62
CA THR A 464 -5.43 33.74 6.51
C THR A 464 -4.99 34.23 7.89
N ILE A 465 -4.02 33.55 8.49
CA ILE A 465 -3.37 34.01 9.72
C ILE A 465 -1.87 34.15 9.50
N THR A 466 -1.29 35.23 10.01
CA THR A 466 0.14 35.49 9.98
C THR A 466 0.87 34.61 11.01
N THR A 467 2.11 34.24 10.72
CA THR A 467 2.98 33.44 11.61
C THR A 467 3.03 34.01 13.04
N GLN A 468 3.07 35.34 13.18
CA GLN A 468 3.07 36.01 14.47
C GLN A 468 1.80 35.77 15.32
N ASN A 469 0.63 35.73 14.69
CA ASN A 469 -0.64 35.49 15.38
C ASN A 469 -0.74 34.03 15.86
N MET A 470 -0.18 33.07 15.11
CA MET A 470 -0.09 31.67 15.57
C MET A 470 0.77 31.54 16.82
N VAL A 471 1.93 32.22 16.86
CA VAL A 471 2.80 32.20 18.05
C VAL A 471 2.08 32.78 19.27
N LEU A 472 1.34 33.89 19.12
CA LEU A 472 0.56 34.47 20.22
C LEU A 472 -0.56 33.55 20.71
N ALA A 473 -1.22 32.82 19.81
CA ALA A 473 -2.28 31.88 20.16
C ALA A 473 -1.73 30.66 20.92
N VAL A 474 -0.60 30.12 20.46
CA VAL A 474 0.12 29.03 21.13
C VAL A 474 0.66 29.49 22.50
N GLU A 475 1.24 30.69 22.60
CA GLU A 475 1.74 31.25 23.86
C GLU A 475 0.68 31.30 24.95
N LYS A 476 -0.57 31.69 24.63
CA LYS A 476 -1.68 31.67 25.60
C LYS A 476 -1.93 30.28 26.20
N THR A 477 -1.81 29.25 25.37
CA THR A 477 -1.99 27.86 25.81
C THR A 477 -0.81 27.39 26.65
N ILE A 478 0.42 27.72 26.23
CA ILE A 478 1.63 27.43 27.01
C ILE A 478 1.56 28.10 28.38
N LEU A 479 1.16 29.37 28.46
CA LEU A 479 1.03 30.10 29.73
C LEU A 479 0.06 29.41 30.70
N LYS A 480 -0.98 28.75 30.18
CA LYS A 480 -1.95 28.01 31.01
C LYS A 480 -1.34 26.78 31.67
N PHE A 481 -0.49 26.03 30.95
CA PHE A 481 -0.01 24.73 31.41
C PHE A 481 1.44 24.75 31.90
N ARG A 482 2.34 25.53 31.28
CA ARG A 482 3.77 25.63 31.60
C ARG A 482 4.21 27.10 31.73
N PRO A 483 3.63 27.90 32.65
CA PRO A 483 3.91 29.33 32.76
C PRO A 483 5.39 29.66 32.97
N GLN A 484 6.12 28.83 33.75
CA GLN A 484 7.54 29.06 34.03
C GLN A 484 8.45 28.84 32.81
N LYS A 485 8.02 28.02 31.86
CA LYS A 485 8.75 27.74 30.60
C LYS A 485 8.16 28.45 29.39
N ALA A 486 7.17 29.33 29.60
CA ALA A 486 6.42 29.94 28.50
C ALA A 486 7.31 30.73 27.54
N PHE A 487 8.29 31.48 28.07
CA PHE A 487 9.26 32.20 27.26
C PHE A 487 10.06 31.25 26.35
N GLU A 488 10.58 30.16 26.92
CA GLU A 488 11.39 29.19 26.18
C GLU A 488 10.56 28.52 25.08
N LEU A 489 9.43 27.93 25.45
CA LEU A 489 8.58 27.15 24.54
C LEU A 489 7.97 28.01 23.43
N LYS A 490 7.58 29.25 23.74
CA LYS A 490 7.14 30.23 22.74
C LYS A 490 8.21 30.48 21.69
N ASN A 491 9.45 30.72 22.11
CA ASN A 491 10.52 31.06 21.19
C ASN A 491 10.94 29.82 20.37
N ARG A 492 10.99 28.63 20.96
CA ARG A 492 11.20 27.37 20.22
C ARG A 492 10.12 27.14 19.16
N PHE A 493 8.85 27.30 19.53
CA PHE A 493 7.75 27.19 18.58
C PHE A 493 7.85 28.26 17.48
N GLY A 494 8.14 29.50 17.85
CA GLY A 494 8.35 30.61 16.93
C GLY A 494 9.43 30.31 15.89
N MET A 495 10.57 29.76 16.30
CA MET A 495 11.64 29.33 15.39
C MET A 495 11.16 28.27 14.39
N GLN A 496 10.42 27.27 14.87
CA GLN A 496 9.90 26.18 14.04
C GLN A 496 8.91 26.71 13.00
N ILE A 497 7.86 27.42 13.43
CA ILE A 497 6.82 27.88 12.51
C ILE A 497 7.37 28.92 11.51
N SER A 498 8.31 29.77 11.93
CA SER A 498 8.97 30.70 11.02
C SER A 498 9.83 30.00 9.98
N THR A 499 10.41 28.85 10.33
CA THR A 499 11.08 27.98 9.34
C THR A 499 10.07 27.44 8.34
N ASP A 500 8.95 26.88 8.83
CA ASP A 500 7.93 26.24 8.00
C ASP A 500 7.25 27.25 7.05
N THR A 501 7.10 28.51 7.49
CA THR A 501 6.53 29.60 6.67
C THR A 501 7.58 30.39 5.88
N ASN A 502 8.85 30.02 5.97
CA ASN A 502 9.98 30.75 5.37
C ASN A 502 10.03 32.25 5.76
N ASP A 503 9.62 32.59 6.98
CA ASP A 503 9.66 33.95 7.53
C ASP A 503 10.98 34.19 8.28
N HIS A 504 11.99 34.64 7.54
CA HIS A 504 13.33 34.83 8.08
C HIS A 504 13.42 35.89 9.18
N ALA A 505 12.58 36.94 9.13
CA ALA A 505 12.59 38.01 10.12
C ALA A 505 12.07 37.52 11.48
N LEU A 506 10.98 36.74 11.46
CA LEU A 506 10.48 36.11 12.70
C LEU A 506 11.41 34.99 13.17
N PHE A 507 12.00 34.20 12.26
CA PHE A 507 13.00 33.21 12.63
C PHE A 507 14.17 33.86 13.38
N GLU A 508 14.71 34.96 12.86
CA GLU A 508 15.78 35.73 13.50
C GLU A 508 15.36 36.21 14.91
N LYS A 509 14.18 36.85 15.02
CA LYS A 509 13.64 37.34 16.29
C LYS A 509 13.53 36.24 17.36
N TYR A 510 12.91 35.12 17.04
CA TYR A 510 12.65 34.05 18.01
C TYR A 510 13.93 33.27 18.35
N THR A 511 14.81 33.07 17.37
CA THR A 511 16.10 32.41 17.59
C THR A 511 16.98 33.22 18.54
N LEU A 512 17.07 34.53 18.32
CA LEU A 512 17.83 35.41 19.20
C LEU A 512 17.28 35.34 20.63
N ALA A 513 15.95 35.41 20.79
CA ALA A 513 15.33 35.32 22.11
C ALA A 513 15.58 33.97 22.81
N TYR A 514 15.63 32.86 22.07
CA TYR A 514 15.88 31.53 22.61
C TYR A 514 17.36 31.31 22.96
N LEU A 515 18.29 31.64 22.06
CA LEU A 515 19.69 31.26 22.20
C LEU A 515 20.54 32.21 23.02
N ASP A 516 20.12 33.47 23.23
CA ASP A 516 20.91 34.48 23.96
C ASP A 516 21.40 33.99 25.33
N LYS A 517 20.60 33.13 26.00
CA LYS A 517 20.91 32.61 27.35
C LYS A 517 21.32 31.14 27.39
N ASN A 518 21.01 30.36 26.35
CA ASN A 518 21.00 28.89 26.43
C ASN A 518 21.83 28.18 25.35
N TYR A 519 22.51 28.90 24.45
CA TYR A 519 23.20 28.28 23.31
C TYR A 519 24.28 27.25 23.72
N LYS A 520 24.94 27.41 24.87
CA LYS A 520 25.98 26.47 25.35
C LYS A 520 25.43 25.07 25.64
N ASN A 521 24.14 24.94 25.95
CA ASN A 521 23.51 23.65 26.25
C ASN A 521 23.02 22.92 24.99
N GLN A 522 23.11 23.57 23.81
CA GLN A 522 22.61 23.02 22.56
C GLN A 522 23.63 22.07 21.90
N SER A 523 23.12 21.19 21.04
CA SER A 523 23.96 20.29 20.25
C SER A 523 24.77 21.05 19.20
N MET A 524 25.91 20.49 18.81
CA MET A 524 26.76 21.11 17.78
C MET A 524 26.05 21.24 16.43
N GLY A 525 25.24 20.26 16.03
CA GLY A 525 24.47 20.30 14.79
C GLY A 525 23.43 21.42 14.80
N PHE A 526 22.64 21.53 15.87
CA PHE A 526 21.64 22.58 16.01
C PHE A 526 22.24 23.99 15.93
N LEU A 527 23.36 24.20 16.64
CA LEU A 527 24.07 25.48 16.63
C LEU A 527 24.62 25.82 15.23
N ASN A 528 25.22 24.84 14.55
CA ASN A 528 25.75 25.01 13.20
C ASN A 528 24.63 25.38 12.20
N ASP A 529 23.55 24.61 12.17
CA ASP A 529 22.47 24.78 11.20
C ASP A 529 21.73 26.11 11.42
N THR A 530 21.57 26.50 12.69
CA THR A 530 20.99 27.80 13.05
C THR A 530 21.89 28.94 12.59
N ALA A 531 23.21 28.83 12.83
CA ALA A 531 24.16 29.86 12.42
C ALA A 531 24.27 29.99 10.89
N TRP A 532 24.20 28.87 10.16
CA TRP A 532 24.17 28.85 8.69
C TRP A 532 22.95 29.59 8.14
N ARG A 533 21.76 29.39 8.72
CA ARG A 533 20.55 30.13 8.31
C ARG A 533 20.66 31.64 8.51
N PHE A 534 21.30 32.07 9.60
CA PHE A 534 21.61 33.48 9.81
C PHE A 534 22.60 33.99 8.75
N PHE A 535 23.62 33.19 8.42
CA PHE A 535 24.53 33.51 7.31
C PHE A 535 23.79 33.63 5.97
N GLU A 536 22.78 32.82 5.68
CA GLU A 536 22.04 32.90 4.42
C GLU A 536 21.12 34.12 4.35
N HIS A 537 20.40 34.40 5.45
CA HIS A 537 19.23 35.29 5.39
C HIS A 537 19.35 36.59 6.19
N SER A 538 20.21 36.63 7.22
CA SER A 538 20.36 37.84 8.02
C SER A 538 21.29 38.85 7.36
N ILE A 539 20.88 40.11 7.35
CA ILE A 539 21.71 41.26 6.96
C ILE A 539 22.10 42.12 8.16
N ASN A 540 21.59 41.78 9.36
CA ASN A 540 21.87 42.52 10.59
C ASN A 540 23.22 42.07 11.16
N ILE A 541 24.15 43.01 11.35
CA ILE A 541 25.50 42.73 11.84
C ILE A 541 25.48 42.13 13.25
N GLU A 542 24.68 42.67 14.17
CA GLU A 542 24.59 42.17 15.56
C GLU A 542 24.05 40.72 15.60
N SER A 543 23.09 40.41 14.73
CA SER A 543 22.53 39.07 14.58
C SER A 543 23.58 38.08 14.03
N LEU A 544 24.35 38.51 13.03
CA LEU A 544 25.45 37.73 12.47
C LEU A 544 26.58 37.50 13.47
N GLU A 545 26.90 38.49 14.32
CA GLU A 545 27.88 38.34 15.41
C GLU A 545 27.43 37.31 16.45
N LYS A 546 26.14 37.24 16.77
CA LYS A 546 25.58 36.20 17.63
C LYS A 546 25.62 34.83 16.96
N ALA A 547 25.25 34.75 15.68
CA ALA A 547 25.38 33.52 14.89
C ALA A 547 26.81 32.99 14.84
N LEU A 548 27.79 33.89 14.70
CA LEU A 548 29.20 33.53 14.74
C LEU A 548 29.59 32.92 16.10
N LYS A 549 29.12 33.46 17.22
CA LYS A 549 29.35 32.86 18.55
C LYS A 549 28.79 31.44 18.64
N TRP A 550 27.61 31.19 18.06
CA TRP A 550 27.00 29.85 18.03
C TRP A 550 27.79 28.89 17.14
N ALA A 551 28.25 29.34 15.97
CA ALA A 551 29.07 28.53 15.08
C ALA A 551 30.45 28.19 15.70
N ILE A 552 31.07 29.12 16.43
CA ILE A 552 32.31 28.86 17.15
C ILE A 552 32.07 27.84 18.27
N GLU A 553 30.97 27.96 19.00
CA GLU A 553 30.59 26.98 20.03
C GLU A 553 30.37 25.59 19.40
N SER A 554 29.78 25.49 18.21
CA SER A 554 29.61 24.20 17.52
C SER A 554 30.95 23.57 17.15
N VAL A 555 31.92 24.36 16.69
CA VAL A 555 33.31 23.91 16.43
C VAL A 555 33.98 23.45 17.72
N SER A 556 33.78 24.18 18.83
CA SER A 556 34.38 23.82 20.13
C SER A 556 33.90 22.48 20.66
N LYS A 557 32.64 22.11 20.36
CA LYS A 557 32.05 20.82 20.71
C LYS A 557 32.50 19.71 19.75
N SER A 558 32.60 20.00 18.46
CA SER A 558 33.10 19.07 17.45
C SER A 558 33.63 19.84 16.24
N SER A 559 34.94 19.71 15.99
CA SER A 559 35.56 20.31 14.81
C SER A 559 35.44 19.37 13.61
N ASN A 560 34.54 19.69 12.69
CA ASN A 560 34.30 18.96 11.45
C ASN A 560 34.19 19.93 10.25
N PHE A 561 34.09 19.40 9.02
CA PHE A 561 34.00 20.21 7.80
C PHE A 561 32.87 21.25 7.86
N HIS A 562 31.64 20.84 8.16
CA HIS A 562 30.46 21.70 8.11
C HIS A 562 30.53 22.83 9.16
N ASN A 563 30.94 22.51 10.39
CA ASN A 563 31.04 23.50 11.47
C ASN A 563 32.07 24.58 11.14
N ASN A 564 33.25 24.18 10.64
CA ASN A 564 34.30 25.12 10.27
C ASN A 564 33.94 25.93 9.01
N ASP A 565 33.21 25.33 8.05
CA ASP A 565 32.73 26.03 6.86
C ASP A 565 31.73 27.14 7.21
N THR A 566 30.79 26.88 8.12
CA THR A 566 29.85 27.90 8.62
C THR A 566 30.59 29.06 9.30
N VAL A 567 31.57 28.77 10.16
CA VAL A 567 32.39 29.81 10.82
C VAL A 567 33.15 30.65 9.79
N ALA A 568 33.76 30.03 8.78
CA ALA A 568 34.49 30.72 7.73
C ALA A 568 33.60 31.70 6.95
N ASN A 569 32.40 31.24 6.56
CA ASN A 569 31.42 32.03 5.84
C ASN A 569 30.88 33.20 6.67
N LEU A 570 30.64 33.00 7.97
CA LEU A 570 30.20 34.07 8.88
C LEU A 570 31.28 35.13 9.08
N TYR A 571 32.54 34.74 9.32
CA TYR A 571 33.65 35.70 9.41
C TYR A 571 33.80 36.50 8.12
N TYR A 572 33.67 35.84 6.95
CA TYR A 572 33.73 36.52 5.67
C TYR A 572 32.59 37.54 5.52
N LYS A 573 31.36 37.15 5.88
CA LYS A 573 30.17 38.03 5.83
C LYS A 573 30.29 39.21 6.77
N LEU A 574 30.96 39.04 7.92
CA LEU A 574 31.27 40.09 8.90
C LEU A 574 32.50 40.95 8.53
N GLY A 575 33.21 40.63 7.44
CA GLY A 575 34.37 41.38 6.96
C GLY A 575 35.72 40.98 7.57
N ASP A 576 35.76 39.99 8.46
CA ASP A 576 37.00 39.47 9.05
C ASP A 576 37.64 38.41 8.14
N LYS A 577 38.35 38.89 7.13
CA LYS A 577 38.99 38.03 6.13
C LYS A 577 40.07 37.12 6.72
N ASN A 578 40.74 37.54 7.80
CA ASN A 578 41.82 36.77 8.41
C ASN A 578 41.28 35.51 9.07
N ASN A 579 40.27 35.65 9.92
CA ASN A 579 39.64 34.49 10.55
C ASN A 579 38.86 33.66 9.54
N ALA A 580 38.18 34.28 8.57
CA ALA A 580 37.52 33.54 7.48
C ALA A 580 38.49 32.59 6.76
N ARG A 581 39.71 33.06 6.48
CA ARG A 581 40.74 32.28 5.80
C ARG A 581 41.22 31.10 6.66
N ILE A 582 41.46 31.33 7.95
CA ILE A 582 41.89 30.28 8.90
C ILE A 582 40.85 29.15 8.95
N TYR A 583 39.58 29.48 9.16
CA TYR A 583 38.53 28.47 9.29
C TYR A 583 38.23 27.78 7.95
N ALA A 584 38.31 28.48 6.82
CA ALA A 584 38.18 27.87 5.50
C ALA A 584 39.29 26.83 5.24
N GLU A 585 40.54 27.13 5.62
CA GLU A 585 41.65 26.19 5.50
C GLU A 585 41.43 24.92 6.33
N ILE A 586 40.98 25.09 7.58
CA ILE A 586 40.65 23.97 8.48
C ILE A 586 39.52 23.12 7.89
N ALA A 587 38.44 23.76 7.43
CA ALA A 587 37.31 23.08 6.81
C ALA A 587 37.78 22.26 5.59
N ILE A 588 38.51 22.85 4.64
CA ILE A 588 39.01 22.15 3.44
C ILE A 588 39.84 20.92 3.82
N LYS A 589 40.73 21.06 4.80
CA LYS A 589 41.57 19.94 5.28
C LYS A 589 40.72 18.81 5.84
N LEU A 590 39.75 19.12 6.71
CA LEU A 590 38.85 18.11 7.30
C LEU A 590 37.92 17.48 6.25
N GLY A 591 37.42 18.27 5.30
CA GLY A 591 36.57 17.80 4.22
C GLY A 591 37.29 16.80 3.31
N LYS A 592 38.55 17.08 2.94
CA LYS A 592 39.36 16.14 2.15
C LYS A 592 39.63 14.82 2.86
N VAL A 593 39.91 14.87 4.16
CA VAL A 593 40.13 13.66 4.98
C VAL A 593 38.86 12.82 5.10
N THR A 594 37.69 13.45 5.12
CA THR A 594 36.39 12.79 5.31
C THR A 594 35.62 12.55 4.02
N GLY A 595 36.22 12.80 2.85
CA GLY A 595 35.60 12.63 1.53
C GLY A 595 34.43 13.58 1.25
N LYS A 596 34.34 14.72 1.92
CA LYS A 596 33.31 15.75 1.70
C LYS A 596 33.68 16.64 0.52
N ASN A 597 32.66 17.15 -0.18
CA ASN A 597 32.86 18.13 -1.25
C ASN A 597 33.26 19.49 -0.66
N THR A 598 34.46 19.97 -0.99
CA THR A 598 35.05 21.22 -0.48
C THR A 598 35.01 22.37 -1.48
N THR A 599 34.40 22.20 -2.66
CA THR A 599 34.55 23.16 -3.77
C THR A 599 34.11 24.58 -3.42
N THR A 600 32.98 24.74 -2.72
CA THR A 600 32.47 26.07 -2.31
C THR A 600 33.39 26.75 -1.32
N THR A 601 33.91 26.02 -0.33
CA THR A 601 34.87 26.52 0.66
C THR A 601 36.23 26.87 0.02
N GLU A 602 36.68 26.09 -0.96
CA GLU A 602 37.90 26.38 -1.72
C GLU A 602 37.77 27.66 -2.55
N LEU A 603 36.60 27.90 -3.14
CA LEU A 603 36.31 29.17 -3.83
C LEU A 603 36.29 30.35 -2.84
N LEU A 604 35.70 30.18 -1.66
CA LEU A 604 35.78 31.19 -0.61
C LEU A 604 37.23 31.47 -0.21
N PHE A 605 38.03 30.43 0.03
CA PHE A 605 39.45 30.54 0.39
C PHE A 605 40.26 31.27 -0.69
N GLN A 606 39.97 31.04 -1.98
CA GLN A 606 40.61 31.76 -3.08
C GLN A 606 40.27 33.25 -3.10
N LYS A 607 39.03 33.64 -2.75
CA LYS A 607 38.62 35.05 -2.64
C LYS A 607 39.24 35.78 -1.45
N LEU A 608 39.80 35.03 -0.50
CA LEU A 608 40.44 35.54 0.72
C LEU A 608 41.98 35.65 0.58
N LYS A 609 42.54 35.26 -0.57
CA LYS A 609 43.92 35.55 -0.97
C LYS A 609 44.01 36.96 -1.52
#